data_AF-A0A352CUJ1-F1
#
_entry.id   AF-A0A352CUJ1-F1
#
_cell.length_a   1.000
_cell.length_b   1.000
_cell.length_c   1.000
_cell.angle_alpha   90.00
_cell.angle_beta   90.00
_cell.angle_gamma   90.00
#
_symmetry.space_group_name_H-M   'P 1'
#
loop_
_entity.id
_entity.type
_entity.pdbx_description
1 polymer ?
#
loop_
_entity_poly.entity_id
_entity_poly.type
_entity_poly.pdbx_seq_one_letter_code
_entity_poly.pdbx_strand_id
1 'polypeptide(L)' 'MVLFVFVLVLADQFTKHLAVLFLKNRPPVVLIPGILELQYLENRGAAFSMLQNRQGFFYVLTTIFLV' A
#
# COMPACT_ATOMS: atom_id res chain seq x y z
N MET A 1 -1.24 15.84 16.76
CA MET A 1 -1.88 15.18 15.59
C MET A 1 -0.99 15.20 14.35
N VAL A 2 -0.53 16.36 13.85
CA VAL A 2 0.25 16.44 12.59
C VAL A 2 1.55 15.61 12.64
N LEU A 3 2.30 15.68 13.75
CA LEU A 3 3.52 14.87 13.92
C LEU A 3 3.23 13.36 13.81
N PHE A 4 2.12 12.90 14.37
CA PHE A 4 1.74 11.49 14.33
C PHE A 4 1.39 11.04 12.91
N VAL A 5 0.64 11.86 12.15
CA VAL A 5 0.38 11.60 10.73
C VAL A 5 1.67 11.50 9.95
N PHE A 6 2.63 12.41 10.19
CA PHE A 6 3.91 12.38 9.51
C PHE A 6 4.72 11.10 9.80
N VAL A 7 4.75 10.68 11.07
CA VAL A 7 5.39 9.40 11.47
C VAL A 7 4.73 8.21 10.78
N LEU A 8 3.39 8.18 10.71
CA LEU A 8 2.66 7.10 10.02
C LEU A 8 2.94 7.08 8.52
N VAL A 9 3.00 8.24 7.86
CA VAL A 9 3.35 8.33 6.43
C VAL A 9 4.77 7.83 6.19
N LEU A 10 5.73 8.20 7.04
CA LEU A 10 7.10 7.69 6.94
C LEU A 10 7.16 6.17 7.14
N ALA A 11 6.44 5.64 8.13
CA ALA A 11 6.38 4.20 8.36
C ALA A 11 5.74 3.43 7.17
N ASP A 12 4.66 3.97 6.58
CA ASP A 12 4.02 3.41 5.38
C ASP A 12 4.99 3.39 4.19
N GLN A 13 5.68 4.49 3.91
CA GLN A 13 6.63 4.55 2.80
C GLN A 13 7.85 3.64 3.03
N PHE A 14 8.37 3.60 4.26
CA PHE A 14 9.47 2.73 4.63
C PHE A 14 9.12 1.25 4.43
N THR A 15 7.95 0.81 4.92
CA THR A 15 7.50 -0.58 4.76
C THR A 15 7.24 -0.96 3.30
N LYS A 16 6.67 -0.06 2.48
CA LYS A 16 6.53 -0.26 1.03
C LYS A 16 7.88 -0.40 0.33
N HIS A 17 8.88 0.40 0.72
CA HIS A 17 10.22 0.29 0.18
C HIS A 17 10.86 -1.06 0.51
N LEU A 18 10.74 -1.52 1.76
CA LEU A 18 11.18 -2.87 2.16
C LEU A 18 10.47 -3.97 1.36
N ALA A 19 9.16 -3.85 1.13
CA ALA A 19 8.41 -4.81 0.34
C ALA A 19 8.94 -4.92 -1.10
N VAL A 20 9.30 -3.79 -1.74
CA VAL A 20 9.94 -3.80 -3.07
C VAL A 20 11.29 -4.51 -3.04
N LEU A 21 12.12 -4.26 -2.02
CA LEU A 21 13.47 -4.83 -1.94
C LEU A 21 13.47 -6.34 -1.62
N PHE A 22 12.57 -6.77 -0.73
CA PHE A 22 12.63 -8.11 -0.13
C PHE A 22 11.52 -9.06 -0.57
N LEU A 23 10.41 -8.57 -1.12
CA LEU A 23 9.26 -9.41 -1.49
C LEU A 23 8.99 -9.45 -3.00
N LYS A 24 9.40 -8.43 -3.76
CA LYS A 24 9.17 -8.39 -5.21
C LYS A 24 9.93 -9.51 -5.91
N ASN A 25 9.24 -10.25 -6.78
CA ASN A 25 9.76 -11.40 -7.54
C ASN A 25 10.35 -12.51 -6.66
N ARG A 26 9.89 -12.62 -5.41
CA ARG A 26 10.29 -13.67 -4.46
C ARG A 26 9.05 -14.42 -3.96
N PRO A 27 9.20 -15.67 -3.48
CA PRO A 27 8.10 -16.38 -2.83
C PRO A 27 7.60 -15.62 -1.59
N PRO A 28 6.32 -15.78 -1.21
CA PRO A 28 5.77 -15.17 0.00
C PRO A 28 6.55 -15.53 1.26
N VAL A 29 6.68 -14.59 2.18
CA VAL A 29 7.28 -14.81 3.51
C VAL A 29 6.17 -15.13 4.50
N VAL A 30 6.08 -16.39 4.92
CA VAL A 30 5.10 -16.84 5.93
C VAL A 30 5.59 -16.44 7.31
N LEU A 31 4.83 -15.59 8.01
CA LEU A 31 5.12 -15.18 9.38
C LEU A 31 4.40 -16.08 10.40
N ILE A 32 3.12 -16.34 10.14
CA ILE A 32 2.30 -17.23 10.96
C ILE A 32 1.62 -18.23 10.01
N PRO A 33 2.02 -19.52 10.05
CA PRO A 33 1.49 -20.53 9.14
C PRO A 33 -0.04 -20.58 9.16
N GLY A 34 -0.65 -20.45 7.97
CA GLY A 34 -2.10 -20.48 7.79
C GLY A 34 -2.86 -19.21 8.22
N ILE A 35 -2.17 -18.17 8.70
CA ILE A 35 -2.79 -16.94 9.20
C ILE A 35 -2.22 -15.69 8.50
N LEU A 36 -0.89 -15.58 8.40
CA LEU A 36 -0.23 -14.37 7.92
C LEU A 36 0.97 -14.68 7.03
N GLU A 37 0.89 -14.22 5.79
CA GLU A 37 1.98 -14.22 4.82
C GLU A 37 2.18 -12.82 4.23
N LEU A 38 3.45 -12.46 4.01
CA LEU A 38 3.82 -11.24 3.33
C LEU A 38 4.11 -11.56 1.86
N GLN A 39 3.27 -11.02 0.98
CA GLN A 39 3.43 -11.14 -0.46
C GLN A 39 3.45 -9.76 -1.10
N TYR A 40 4.32 -9.59 -2.10
CA TYR A 40 4.34 -8.37 -2.89
C TYR A 40 3.17 -8.37 -3.89
N LEU A 41 2.32 -7.34 -3.81
CA LEU A 41 1.21 -7.12 -4.71
C LEU A 41 1.16 -5.65 -5.15
N GLU A 42 1.04 -5.41 -6.45
CA GLU A 42 0.81 -4.07 -7.01
C GLU A 42 -0.69 -3.86 -7.23
N ASN A 43 -1.33 -3.02 -6.42
CA ASN A 43 -2.73 -2.63 -6.65
C ASN A 43 -2.79 -1.44 -7.63
N ARG A 44 -3.33 -1.67 -8.83
CA ARG A 44 -3.50 -0.65 -9.89
C ARG A 44 -4.90 0.01 -9.88
N GLY A 45 -5.77 -0.39 -8.95
CA GLY A 45 -7.11 0.16 -8.75
C GLY A 45 -7.39 0.38 -7.25
N ALA A 46 -8.67 0.50 -6.90
CA ALA A 46 -9.13 0.50 -5.51
C ALA A 46 -9.15 -0.93 -4.93
N ALA A 47 -9.81 -1.10 -3.78
CA ALA A 47 -10.15 -2.41 -3.24
C ALA A 47 -10.77 -3.30 -4.33
N PHE A 48 -10.42 -4.60 -4.32
CA PHE A 48 -10.89 -5.59 -5.29
C PHE A 48 -10.60 -5.25 -6.76
N SER A 49 -9.53 -4.48 -7.03
CA SER A 49 -9.20 -4.05 -8.40
C SER A 49 -10.33 -3.26 -9.08
N MET A 50 -11.23 -2.63 -8.32
CA MET A 50 -12.23 -1.73 -8.89
C MET A 50 -11.56 -0.50 -9.48
N LEU A 51 -12.08 0.01 -10.60
CA LEU A 51 -11.58 1.22 -11.26
C LEU A 51 -10.07 1.16 -11.62
N GLN A 52 -9.58 -0.02 -12.01
CA GLN A 52 -8.20 -0.18 -12.50
C GLN A 52 -7.87 0.84 -13.59
N ASN A 53 -6.63 1.36 -13.55
CA ASN A 53 -6.09 2.34 -14.49
C ASN A 53 -6.82 3.71 -14.50
N ARG A 54 -7.73 3.98 -13.55
CA ARG A 54 -8.41 5.28 -13.39
C ARG A 54 -7.77 6.12 -12.28
N GLN A 55 -6.44 6.22 -12.24
CA GLN A 55 -5.70 6.93 -11.19
C GLN A 55 -6.13 8.40 -11.02
N GLY A 56 -6.46 9.08 -12.12
CA GLY A 56 -6.98 10.46 -12.08
C GLY A 56 -8.26 10.61 -11.24
N PHE A 57 -9.13 9.59 -11.25
CA PHE A 57 -10.34 9.59 -10.42
C PHE A 57 -10.01 9.59 -8.91
N PHE A 58 -9.01 8.79 -8.51
CA PHE A 58 -8.56 8.75 -7.12
C PHE A 58 -7.88 10.03 -6.67
N TYR A 59 -7.10 10.71 -7.53
CA TYR A 59 -6.48 12.00 -7.19
C TYR A 59 -7.52 13.09 -6.93
N VAL A 60 -8.55 13.18 -7.77
CA VAL A 60 -9.64 14.15 -7.59
C VAL A 60 -10.37 13.88 -6.28
N LEU A 61 -10.78 12.62 -6.07
CA LEU A 61 -11.53 12.23 -4.88
C LEU A 61 -10.72 12.45 -3.59
N THR A 62 -9.44 12.09 -3.58
CA THR A 62 -8.55 12.29 -2.42
C THR A 62 -8.38 13.78 -2.11
N THR A 63 -8.21 14.62 -3.13
CA THR A 63 -8.10 16.07 -2.96
C THR A 63 -9.37 16.66 -2.35
N ILE A 64 -10.56 16.24 -2.83
CA ILE A 64 -11.85 16.70 -2.31
C ILE A 64 -12.02 16.33 -0.83
N PHE A 65 -11.58 15.15 -0.40
CA PHE A 65 -11.71 14.73 1.00
C PHE A 65 -10.67 15.36 1.94
N LEU A 66 -9.54 15.82 1.40
CA LEU A 66 -8.45 16.38 2.20
C LEU A 66 -8.63 17.89 2.49
N VAL A 67 -9.43 18.59 1.67
CA VAL A 67 -9.81 20.00 1.81
C VAL A 67 -11.10 20.12 2.61
#